data_AF-A0AAN4YQT1-F1
#
_entry.id   AF-A0AAN4YQT1-F1
#
_cell.length_a   1.000
_cell.length_b   1.000
_cell.length_c   1.000
_cell.angle_alpha   90.00
_cell.angle_beta   90.00
_cell.angle_gamma   90.00
#
_symmetry.space_group_name_H-M   'P 1'
#
loop_
_entity.id
_entity.type
_entity.pdbx_description
1 polymer ?
#
loop_
_entity_poly.entity_id
_entity_poly.type
_entity_poly.pdbx_seq_one_letter_code
_entity_poly.pdbx_strand_id
1 'polypeptide(L)'
;MLSDPTGRQILRERPRITSETLPLPYLRSLPENSVGRTYAAWLDREGVSPDTRDNVQYIDDEECAYVMQRYRECHDFYHAVTGLPTFVEGEIALKAFEFLNTLIPMTGLSMFAAVRLKPAERERFFALWLPWAVRSGLASKELINVYWEKILEKDVDELRGELGIEKPPDMREIRRMIREQKKREKERLQQSA
;
A
#
# COMPACT_ATOMS: atom_id res chain seq x y z
N MET A 1 -17.49 4.65 -5.43
CA MET A 1 -17.21 5.51 -6.60
C MET A 1 -18.40 6.39 -7.05
N LEU A 2 -19.52 5.87 -7.57
CA LEU A 2 -20.61 6.73 -8.08
C LEU A 2 -21.25 7.65 -7.02
N SER A 3 -21.26 7.24 -5.76
CA SER A 3 -21.71 8.04 -4.61
C SER A 3 -20.79 9.22 -4.31
N ASP A 4 -19.53 9.17 -4.72
CA ASP A 4 -18.50 10.18 -4.43
C ASP A 4 -18.31 11.14 -5.62
N PRO A 5 -18.29 12.48 -5.40
CA PRO A 5 -18.05 13.44 -6.48
C PRO A 5 -16.73 13.24 -7.24
N THR A 6 -15.64 12.94 -6.54
CA THR A 6 -14.33 12.65 -7.14
C THR A 6 -14.37 11.31 -7.85
N GLY A 7 -15.01 10.30 -7.25
CA GLY A 7 -15.26 9.02 -7.89
C GLY A 7 -15.99 9.15 -9.23
N ARG A 8 -17.06 9.94 -9.31
CA ARG A 8 -17.78 10.23 -10.57
C ARG A 8 -16.90 10.94 -11.60
N GLN A 9 -16.05 11.86 -11.16
CA GLN A 9 -15.11 12.53 -12.04
C GLN A 9 -14.10 11.54 -12.63
N ILE A 10 -13.53 10.67 -11.80
CA ILE A 10 -12.59 9.62 -12.21
C ILE A 10 -13.24 8.65 -13.21
N LEU A 11 -14.49 8.22 -12.97
CA LEU A 11 -15.21 7.33 -13.88
C LEU A 11 -15.48 7.97 -15.26
N ARG A 12 -15.64 9.30 -15.30
CA ARG A 12 -15.81 10.06 -16.55
C ARG A 12 -14.49 10.27 -17.30
N GLU A 13 -13.46 10.73 -16.59
CA GLU A 13 -12.16 11.10 -17.19
C GLU A 13 -11.31 9.87 -17.53
N ARG A 14 -11.53 8.76 -16.83
CA ARG A 14 -10.82 7.48 -16.96
C ARG A 14 -9.28 7.59 -17.02
N PRO A 15 -8.62 8.37 -16.13
CA PRO A 15 -7.17 8.48 -16.13
C PRO A 15 -6.50 7.12 -15.85
N ARG A 16 -5.34 6.89 -16.49
CA ARG A 16 -4.48 5.72 -16.27
C ARG A 16 -3.25 6.14 -15.49
N ILE A 17 -2.77 5.27 -14.60
CA ILE A 17 -1.54 5.48 -13.85
C ILE A 17 -0.45 4.63 -14.50
N THR A 18 0.34 5.26 -15.37
CA THR A 18 1.47 4.65 -16.09
C THR A 18 2.67 5.60 -16.03
N SER A 19 3.85 5.16 -16.46
CA SER A 19 5.01 6.07 -16.55
C SER A 19 4.82 7.21 -17.55
N GLU A 20 3.88 7.09 -18.49
CA GLU A 20 3.56 8.16 -19.45
C GLU A 20 2.77 9.30 -18.78
N THR A 21 1.81 8.96 -17.92
CA THR A 21 0.98 9.93 -17.21
C THR A 21 1.59 10.38 -15.88
N LEU A 22 2.46 9.56 -15.28
CA LEU A 22 3.24 9.86 -14.08
C LEU A 22 4.74 9.77 -14.37
N PRO A 23 5.35 10.84 -14.92
CA PRO A 23 6.77 10.83 -15.22
C PRO A 23 7.62 10.70 -13.94
N LEU A 24 8.21 9.51 -13.71
CA LEU A 24 9.03 9.24 -12.53
C LEU A 24 10.17 10.25 -12.30
N PRO A 25 10.88 10.79 -13.33
CA PRO A 25 11.87 11.84 -13.12
C PRO A 25 11.28 13.10 -12.45
N TYR A 26 10.06 13.49 -12.82
CA TYR A 26 9.36 14.60 -12.18
C TYR A 26 9.06 14.29 -10.72
N LEU A 27 8.48 13.12 -10.44
CA LEU A 27 8.14 12.71 -9.07
C LEU A 27 9.38 12.65 -8.16
N ARG A 28 10.51 12.19 -8.70
CA ARG A 28 11.78 12.17 -7.97
C ARG A 28 12.32 13.57 -7.67
N SER A 29 11.94 14.59 -8.44
CA SER A 29 12.36 15.98 -8.22
C SER A 29 11.52 16.74 -7.21
N LEU A 30 10.35 16.20 -6.83
CA LEU A 30 9.46 16.82 -5.87
C LEU A 30 10.05 16.81 -4.43
N PRO A 31 9.57 17.68 -3.53
CA PRO A 31 9.98 17.71 -2.13
C PRO A 31 9.83 16.35 -1.44
N GLU A 32 10.75 16.00 -0.52
CA GLU A 32 10.76 14.71 0.21
C GLU A 32 9.44 14.36 0.92
N ASN A 33 8.71 15.36 1.38
CA ASN A 33 7.41 15.22 2.05
C ASN A 33 6.22 15.19 1.08
N SER A 34 6.42 15.26 -0.24
CA SER A 34 5.32 15.17 -1.20
C SER A 34 4.85 13.73 -1.44
N VAL A 35 3.60 13.57 -1.86
CA VAL A 35 3.01 12.27 -2.26
C VAL A 35 3.79 11.64 -3.41
N GLY A 36 4.12 12.41 -4.44
CA GLY A 36 4.83 11.96 -5.63
C GLY A 36 6.25 11.50 -5.31
N ARG A 37 6.99 12.26 -4.48
CA ARG A 37 8.32 11.85 -4.02
C ARG A 37 8.26 10.61 -3.14
N THR A 38 7.28 10.52 -2.25
CA THR A 38 7.05 9.33 -1.41
C THR A 38 6.78 8.09 -2.28
N TYR A 39 5.95 8.23 -3.31
CA TYR A 39 5.65 7.16 -4.26
C TYR A 39 6.90 6.72 -5.05
N ALA A 40 7.64 7.66 -5.63
CA ALA A 40 8.85 7.36 -6.37
C ALA A 40 9.93 6.70 -5.50
N ALA A 41 10.13 7.21 -4.28
CA ALA A 41 11.07 6.61 -3.32
C ALA A 41 10.66 5.20 -2.92
N TRP A 42 9.35 4.92 -2.78
CA TRP A 42 8.85 3.58 -2.52
C TRP A 42 9.10 2.64 -3.71
N LEU A 43 8.80 3.07 -4.94
CA LEU A 43 9.08 2.31 -6.16
C LEU A 43 10.56 1.94 -6.27
N ASP A 44 11.44 2.92 -6.07
CA ASP A 44 12.90 2.74 -6.11
C ASP A 44 13.37 1.75 -5.04
N ARG A 45 12.77 1.79 -3.84
CA ARG A 45 13.10 0.89 -2.73
C ARG A 45 12.63 -0.54 -2.94
N GLU A 46 11.46 -0.73 -3.53
CA GLU A 46 10.89 -2.06 -3.77
C GLU A 46 11.30 -2.65 -5.14
N GLY A 47 11.91 -1.84 -6.02
CA GLY A 47 12.40 -2.27 -7.33
C GLY A 47 11.28 -2.57 -8.32
N VAL A 48 10.17 -1.82 -8.25
CA VAL A 48 8.97 -2.01 -9.09
C VAL A 48 8.68 -0.75 -9.93
N SER A 49 7.84 -0.89 -10.96
CA SER A 49 7.41 0.20 -11.85
C SER A 49 5.88 0.21 -12.00
N PRO A 50 5.24 1.39 -12.15
CA PRO A 50 3.81 1.49 -12.43
C PRO A 50 3.38 0.71 -13.68
N ASP A 51 4.29 0.53 -14.66
CA ASP A 51 3.98 -0.15 -15.91
C ASP A 51 3.95 -1.69 -15.80
N THR A 52 4.30 -2.25 -14.63
CA THR A 52 4.28 -3.71 -14.43
C THR A 52 2.87 -4.27 -14.22
N ARG A 53 1.84 -3.41 -14.20
CA ARG A 53 0.45 -3.79 -13.94
C ARG A 53 -0.24 -4.32 -15.19
N ASP A 54 -0.53 -5.61 -15.20
CA ASP A 54 -1.30 -6.25 -16.26
C ASP A 54 -2.70 -5.63 -16.43
N ASN A 55 -3.16 -5.58 -17.68
CA ASN A 55 -4.52 -5.17 -17.98
C ASN A 55 -5.53 -6.19 -17.44
N VAL A 56 -6.61 -5.70 -16.83
CA VAL A 56 -7.75 -6.51 -16.39
C VAL A 56 -8.42 -7.16 -17.61
N GLN A 57 -8.69 -8.45 -17.48
CA GLN A 57 -9.38 -9.27 -18.47
C GLN A 57 -10.61 -9.90 -17.82
N TYR A 58 -11.54 -10.40 -18.64
CA TYR A 58 -12.70 -11.19 -18.20
C TYR A 58 -13.71 -10.44 -17.32
N ILE A 59 -13.92 -9.14 -17.58
CA ILE A 59 -15.01 -8.34 -17.00
C ILE A 59 -15.77 -7.72 -18.17
N ASP A 60 -17.05 -8.08 -18.32
CA ASP A 60 -17.87 -7.65 -19.45
C ASP A 60 -18.33 -6.18 -19.33
N ASP A 61 -18.62 -5.74 -18.11
CA ASP A 61 -19.01 -4.36 -17.85
C ASP A 61 -17.78 -3.44 -17.92
N GLU A 62 -17.79 -2.51 -18.87
CA GLU A 62 -16.65 -1.64 -19.17
C GLU A 62 -16.28 -0.72 -17.99
N GLU A 63 -17.28 -0.19 -17.28
CA GLU A 63 -17.04 0.65 -16.12
C GLU A 63 -16.41 -0.16 -14.98
N CYS A 64 -16.93 -1.34 -14.69
CA CYS A 64 -16.38 -2.27 -13.71
C CYS A 64 -14.96 -2.71 -14.09
N ALA A 65 -14.71 -3.00 -15.37
CA ALA A 65 -13.38 -3.32 -15.87
C ALA A 65 -12.40 -2.17 -15.61
N TYR A 66 -12.82 -0.93 -15.86
CA TYR A 66 -12.04 0.26 -15.55
C TYR A 66 -11.81 0.44 -14.03
N VAL A 67 -12.84 0.26 -13.19
CA VAL A 67 -12.70 0.34 -11.72
C VAL A 67 -11.67 -0.66 -11.22
N MET A 68 -11.73 -1.90 -11.71
CA MET A 68 -10.78 -2.94 -11.33
C MET A 68 -9.37 -2.67 -11.88
N GLN A 69 -9.25 -2.08 -13.07
CA GLN A 69 -7.97 -1.65 -13.62
C GLN A 69 -7.35 -0.55 -12.74
N ARG A 70 -8.12 0.51 -12.45
CA ARG A 70 -7.67 1.60 -11.59
C ARG A 70 -7.28 1.09 -10.21
N TYR A 71 -8.05 0.18 -9.62
CA TYR A 71 -7.69 -0.46 -8.35
C TYR A 71 -6.30 -1.11 -8.40
N ARG A 72 -5.98 -1.85 -9.48
CA ARG A 72 -4.66 -2.48 -9.64
C ARG A 72 -3.53 -1.47 -9.79
N GLU A 73 -3.78 -0.37 -10.49
CA GLU A 73 -2.77 0.67 -10.75
C GLU A 73 -2.53 1.57 -9.54
N CYS A 74 -3.59 1.90 -8.79
CA CYS A 74 -3.48 2.68 -7.54
C CYS A 74 -2.84 1.89 -6.38
N HIS A 75 -2.77 0.57 -6.47
CA HIS A 75 -2.30 -0.28 -5.39
C HIS A 75 -0.90 0.09 -4.87
N ASP A 76 0.02 0.48 -5.77
CA ASP A 76 1.36 0.92 -5.39
C ASP A 76 1.33 2.24 -4.60
N PHE A 77 0.35 3.12 -4.85
CA PHE A 77 0.13 4.31 -4.00
C PHE A 77 -0.30 3.92 -2.60
N TYR A 78 -1.11 2.86 -2.44
CA TYR A 78 -1.55 2.42 -1.12
C TYR A 78 -0.35 1.91 -0.31
N HIS A 79 0.54 1.15 -0.94
CA HIS A 79 1.81 0.79 -0.34
C HIS A 79 2.67 2.01 0.00
N ALA A 80 2.83 2.97 -0.91
CA ALA A 80 3.67 4.13 -0.68
C ALA A 80 3.16 5.01 0.48
N VAL A 81 1.85 5.26 0.54
CA VAL A 81 1.24 6.08 1.60
C VAL A 81 1.29 5.36 2.94
N THR A 82 1.12 4.04 2.99
CA THR A 82 1.22 3.27 4.24
C THR A 82 2.67 2.90 4.59
N GLY A 83 3.60 2.99 3.65
CA GLY A 83 4.98 2.55 3.82
C GLY A 83 5.19 1.03 3.84
N LEU A 84 4.13 0.24 3.57
CA LEU A 84 4.20 -1.22 3.59
C LEU A 84 5.04 -1.75 2.42
N PRO A 85 5.93 -2.74 2.64
CA PRO A 85 6.76 -3.34 1.60
C PRO A 85 6.03 -4.44 0.81
N THR A 86 6.63 -4.93 -0.27
CA THR A 86 6.03 -5.93 -1.18
C THR A 86 6.34 -7.40 -0.83
N PHE A 87 7.04 -7.67 0.27
CA PHE A 87 7.19 -9.06 0.73
C PHE A 87 5.87 -9.57 1.33
N VAL A 88 5.69 -10.89 1.36
CA VAL A 88 4.44 -11.57 1.73
C VAL A 88 3.73 -11.01 2.97
N GLU A 89 4.44 -10.76 4.07
CA GLU A 89 3.85 -10.16 5.30
C GLU A 89 3.30 -8.73 5.07
N GLY A 90 3.97 -7.92 4.25
CA GLY A 90 3.54 -6.57 3.87
C GLY A 90 2.34 -6.57 2.93
N GLU A 91 2.37 -7.45 1.92
CA GLU A 91 1.26 -7.66 0.99
C GLU A 91 -0.03 -8.07 1.71
N ILE A 92 0.04 -9.04 2.63
CA ILE A 92 -1.13 -9.51 3.37
C ILE A 92 -1.67 -8.40 4.28
N ALA A 93 -0.78 -7.63 4.92
CA ALA A 93 -1.18 -6.48 5.73
C ALA A 93 -1.91 -5.41 4.90
N LEU A 94 -1.40 -5.10 3.70
CA LEU A 94 -2.06 -4.14 2.82
C LEU A 94 -3.39 -4.70 2.30
N LYS A 95 -3.46 -5.98 1.93
CA LYS A 95 -4.71 -6.60 1.47
C LYS A 95 -5.81 -6.60 2.54
N ALA A 96 -5.44 -6.78 3.81
CA ALA A 96 -6.37 -6.61 4.91
C ALA A 96 -6.92 -5.18 4.97
N PHE A 97 -6.03 -4.18 4.85
CA PHE A 97 -6.43 -2.78 4.79
C PHE A 97 -7.32 -2.47 3.57
N GLU A 98 -6.94 -2.93 2.38
CA GLU A 98 -7.71 -2.74 1.14
C GLU A 98 -9.10 -3.36 1.23
N PHE A 99 -9.23 -4.55 1.84
CA PHE A 99 -10.53 -5.19 2.05
C PHE A 99 -11.42 -4.35 2.95
N LEU A 100 -10.87 -3.81 4.02
CA LEU A 100 -11.63 -3.00 4.97
C LEU A 100 -11.97 -1.61 4.43
N ASN A 101 -11.18 -1.10 3.48
CA ASN A 101 -11.43 0.17 2.80
C ASN A 101 -12.41 0.06 1.62
N THR A 102 -12.34 -1.02 0.84
CA THR A 102 -13.06 -1.14 -0.46
C THR A 102 -14.10 -2.25 -0.51
N LEU A 103 -14.02 -3.23 0.39
CA LEU A 103 -14.81 -4.45 0.43
C LEU A 103 -14.73 -5.31 -0.85
N ILE A 104 -13.72 -5.11 -1.70
CA ILE A 104 -13.49 -5.93 -2.89
C ILE A 104 -13.16 -7.37 -2.43
N PRO A 105 -13.99 -8.38 -2.76
CA PRO A 105 -13.86 -9.72 -2.16
C PRO A 105 -12.49 -10.38 -2.35
N MET A 106 -11.83 -10.14 -3.49
CA MET A 106 -10.51 -10.70 -3.79
C MET A 106 -9.46 -10.28 -2.77
N THR A 107 -9.50 -9.05 -2.30
CA THR A 107 -8.55 -8.55 -1.29
C THR A 107 -8.70 -9.31 0.03
N GLY A 108 -9.94 -9.59 0.45
CA GLY A 108 -10.22 -10.43 1.61
C GLY A 108 -9.76 -11.88 1.41
N LEU A 109 -10.03 -12.48 0.25
CA LEU A 109 -9.59 -13.84 -0.07
C LEU A 109 -8.05 -13.97 -0.11
N SER A 110 -7.35 -12.94 -0.58
CA SER A 110 -5.87 -12.95 -0.62
C SER A 110 -5.23 -13.04 0.77
N MET A 111 -5.94 -12.64 1.84
CA MET A 111 -5.45 -12.77 3.21
C MET A 111 -5.22 -14.23 3.62
N PHE A 112 -5.85 -15.20 2.96
CA PHE A 112 -5.55 -16.62 3.18
C PHE A 112 -4.09 -16.97 2.90
N ALA A 113 -3.34 -16.16 2.14
CA ALA A 113 -1.90 -16.30 2.00
C ALA A 113 -1.15 -16.23 3.35
N ALA A 114 -1.78 -15.74 4.43
CA ALA A 114 -1.27 -15.77 5.80
C ALA A 114 -0.88 -17.17 6.28
N VAL A 115 -1.46 -18.24 5.71
CA VAL A 115 -1.04 -19.63 6.01
C VAL A 115 0.39 -19.93 5.59
N ARG A 116 0.96 -19.16 4.66
CA ARG A 116 2.34 -19.30 4.17
C ARG A 116 3.36 -18.51 5.01
N LEU A 117 2.92 -17.71 5.98
CA LEU A 117 3.79 -16.95 6.86
C LEU A 117 4.54 -17.85 7.84
N LYS A 118 5.78 -17.50 8.16
CA LYS A 118 6.52 -18.14 9.25
C LYS A 118 5.82 -17.87 10.59
N PRO A 119 5.97 -18.73 11.61
CA PRO A 119 5.30 -18.54 12.91
C PRO A 119 5.47 -17.14 13.50
N ALA A 120 6.69 -16.59 13.49
CA ALA A 120 6.96 -15.25 13.98
C ALA A 120 6.35 -14.12 13.10
N GLU A 121 6.22 -14.32 11.79
CA GLU A 121 5.54 -13.37 10.90
C GLU A 121 4.03 -13.40 11.12
N ARG A 122 3.46 -14.59 11.31
CA ARG A 122 2.04 -14.78 11.61
C ARG A 122 1.65 -14.15 12.95
N GLU A 123 2.47 -14.34 13.98
CA GLU A 123 2.26 -13.70 15.28
C GLU A 123 2.23 -12.17 15.18
N ARG A 124 3.23 -11.57 14.51
CA ARG A 124 3.24 -10.11 14.25
C ARG A 124 2.05 -9.66 13.43
N PHE A 125 1.63 -10.45 12.44
CA PHE A 125 0.45 -10.14 11.64
C PHE A 125 -0.80 -9.99 12.50
N PHE A 126 -1.10 -10.96 13.37
CA PHE A 126 -2.27 -10.88 14.24
C PHE A 126 -2.13 -9.86 15.37
N ALA A 127 -0.91 -9.62 15.87
CA ALA A 127 -0.68 -8.70 16.99
C ALA A 127 -0.59 -7.22 16.56
N LEU A 128 -0.04 -6.94 15.38
CA LEU A 128 0.28 -5.57 14.93
C LEU A 128 -0.47 -5.20 13.65
N TRP A 129 -0.31 -6.00 12.59
CA TRP A 129 -0.74 -5.60 11.25
C TRP A 129 -2.26 -5.66 11.06
N LEU A 130 -2.92 -6.72 11.51
CA LEU A 130 -4.36 -6.85 11.41
C LEU A 130 -5.10 -5.81 12.27
N PRO A 131 -4.73 -5.56 13.54
CA PRO A 131 -5.33 -4.48 14.32
C PRO A 131 -5.14 -3.11 13.69
N TRP A 132 -3.95 -2.83 13.13
CA TRP A 132 -3.71 -1.58 12.39
C TRP A 132 -4.59 -1.48 11.14
N ALA A 133 -4.71 -2.56 10.37
CA ALA A 133 -5.55 -2.60 9.17
C ALA A 133 -7.03 -2.39 9.51
N VAL A 134 -7.51 -2.91 10.64
CA VAL A 134 -8.86 -2.65 11.17
C VAL A 134 -9.07 -1.19 11.51
N ARG A 135 -8.17 -0.59 12.31
CA ARG A 135 -8.30 0.82 12.69
C ARG A 135 -8.24 1.74 11.47
N SER A 136 -7.20 1.57 10.63
CA SER A 136 -6.96 2.46 9.49
C SER A 136 -7.96 2.20 8.36
N GLY A 137 -8.23 0.94 8.02
CA GLY A 137 -9.11 0.57 6.92
C GLY A 137 -10.53 1.08 7.12
N LEU A 138 -11.11 0.85 8.30
CA LEU A 138 -12.48 1.28 8.62
C LEU A 138 -12.62 2.78 8.86
N ALA A 139 -11.59 3.44 9.39
CA ALA A 139 -11.62 4.90 9.60
C ALA A 139 -11.31 5.69 8.32
N SER A 140 -10.69 5.05 7.33
CA SER A 140 -10.21 5.75 6.15
C SER A 140 -11.30 6.08 5.14
N LYS A 141 -11.13 7.20 4.43
CA LYS A 141 -11.91 7.47 3.20
C LYS A 141 -11.57 6.44 2.14
N GLU A 142 -12.51 6.11 1.24
CA GLU A 142 -12.28 5.15 0.15
C GLU A 142 -11.10 5.60 -0.75
N LEU A 143 -9.99 4.87 -0.74
CA LEU A 143 -8.76 5.25 -1.46
C LEU A 143 -8.94 5.20 -2.99
N ILE A 144 -9.89 4.37 -3.46
CA ILE A 144 -10.22 4.26 -4.89
C ILE A 144 -10.77 5.59 -5.47
N ASN A 145 -11.33 6.46 -4.62
CA ASN A 145 -11.85 7.77 -5.02
C ASN A 145 -10.78 8.87 -4.96
N VAL A 146 -9.55 8.56 -4.55
CA VAL A 146 -8.46 9.53 -4.54
C VAL A 146 -7.97 9.77 -5.97
N TYR A 147 -7.91 11.04 -6.36
CA TYR A 147 -7.39 11.46 -7.66
C TYR A 147 -5.87 11.66 -7.56
N TRP A 148 -5.12 10.56 -7.43
CA TRP A 148 -3.67 10.51 -7.19
C TRP A 148 -2.87 11.41 -8.12
N GLU A 149 -3.23 11.42 -9.40
CA GLU A 149 -2.59 12.17 -10.47
C GLU A 149 -2.63 13.69 -10.24
N LYS A 150 -3.60 14.20 -9.47
CA LYS A 150 -3.78 15.63 -9.17
C LYS A 150 -3.20 16.08 -7.83
N ILE A 151 -2.72 15.15 -7.00
CA ILE A 151 -2.27 15.43 -5.63
C ILE A 151 -0.79 15.09 -5.40
N LEU A 152 -0.02 14.89 -6.46
CA LEU A 152 1.37 14.43 -6.40
C LEU A 152 2.28 15.40 -5.63
N GLU A 153 2.02 16.69 -5.70
CA GLU A 153 2.80 17.72 -4.98
C GLU A 153 2.34 17.96 -3.55
N LYS A 154 1.18 17.39 -3.16
CA LYS A 154 0.61 17.57 -1.83
C LYS A 154 1.52 16.94 -0.77
N ASP A 155 1.52 17.52 0.42
CA ASP A 155 2.17 16.91 1.58
C ASP A 155 1.53 15.56 1.93
N VAL A 156 2.36 14.53 2.09
CA VAL A 156 1.91 13.16 2.32
C VAL A 156 1.30 12.96 3.70
N ASP A 157 1.77 13.69 4.72
CA ASP A 157 1.24 13.60 6.08
C ASP A 157 -0.09 14.33 6.18
N GLU A 158 -0.25 15.46 5.47
CA GLU A 158 -1.56 16.10 5.29
C GLU A 158 -2.55 15.14 4.61
N LEU A 159 -2.13 14.47 3.53
CA LEU A 159 -2.97 13.48 2.85
C LEU A 159 -3.37 12.32 3.78
N ARG A 160 -2.42 11.77 4.55
CA ARG A 160 -2.72 10.71 5.53
C ARG A 160 -3.77 11.18 6.55
N GLY A 161 -3.63 12.41 7.05
CA GLY A 161 -4.61 13.02 7.95
C GLY A 161 -6.00 13.15 7.32
N GLU A 162 -6.08 13.65 6.09
CA GLU A 162 -7.36 13.79 5.37
C GLU A 162 -8.04 12.46 5.04
N LEU A 163 -7.24 11.44 4.76
CA LEU A 163 -7.71 10.10 4.46
C LEU A 163 -7.98 9.28 5.72
N GLY A 164 -7.58 9.74 6.92
CA GLY A 164 -7.72 8.98 8.16
C GLY A 164 -6.80 7.75 8.24
N ILE A 165 -5.65 7.79 7.58
CA ILE A 165 -4.69 6.68 7.53
C ILE A 165 -3.62 6.87 8.61
N GLU A 166 -3.59 5.97 9.59
CA GLU A 166 -2.47 5.86 10.54
C GLU A 166 -1.28 5.22 9.82
N LYS A 167 -0.08 5.83 9.88
CA LYS A 167 1.12 5.19 9.31
C LYS A 167 1.55 4.01 10.21
N PRO A 168 1.59 2.77 9.71
CA PRO A 168 2.04 1.63 10.48
C PRO A 168 3.55 1.73 10.81
N PRO A 169 4.01 1.04 11.85
CA PRO A 169 5.45 0.87 12.11
C PRO A 169 6.20 0.30 10.90
N ASP A 170 7.44 0.74 10.67
CA ASP A 170 8.23 0.25 9.53
C ASP A 170 8.61 -1.23 9.71
N MET A 171 8.10 -2.09 8.83
CA MET A 171 8.32 -3.53 8.89
C MET A 171 9.80 -3.92 8.70
N ARG A 172 10.55 -3.17 7.89
CA ARG A 172 11.97 -3.44 7.62
C ARG A 172 12.79 -3.07 8.86
N GLU A 173 12.44 -1.98 9.54
CA GLU A 173 13.03 -1.60 10.82
C GLU A 173 12.76 -2.65 11.91
N ILE A 174 11.51 -3.10 12.06
CA ILE A 174 11.17 -4.18 13.02
C ILE A 174 12.00 -5.43 12.74
N ARG A 175 12.09 -5.85 11.47
CA ARG A 175 12.89 -7.01 11.07
C ARG A 175 14.38 -6.81 11.37
N ARG A 176 14.92 -5.61 11.18
CA ARG A 176 16.31 -5.26 11.53
C ARG A 176 16.55 -5.39 13.04
N MET A 177 15.68 -4.78 13.86
CA MET A 177 15.77 -4.84 15.33
C MET A 177 15.73 -6.28 15.85
N ILE A 178 14.82 -7.12 15.34
CA ILE A 178 14.72 -8.53 15.73
C ILE A 178 16.02 -9.29 15.41
N ARG A 179 16.63 -9.02 14.25
CA ARG A 179 17.90 -9.66 13.86
C ARG A 179 19.06 -9.24 14.77
N GLU A 180 19.14 -7.96 15.10
CA GLU A 180 20.16 -7.42 16.01
C GLU A 180 20.01 -7.99 17.43
N GLN A 181 18.79 -8.08 17.94
CA GLN A 181 18.52 -8.70 19.25
C GLN A 181 18.97 -10.15 19.30
N LYS A 182 18.62 -10.95 18.28
CA LYS A 182 19.07 -12.35 18.19
C LYS A 182 20.58 -12.49 18.11
N LYS A 183 21.25 -11.58 17.40
CA LYS A 183 22.71 -11.56 17.32
C LYS A 183 23.33 -11.28 18.69
N ARG A 184 22.86 -10.24 19.40
CA ARG A 184 23.33 -9.89 20.75
C ARG A 184 23.10 -11.01 21.76
N GLU A 185 21.95 -11.67 21.69
CA GLU A 185 21.64 -12.80 22.58
C GLU A 185 22.59 -13.98 22.34
N LYS A 186 22.87 -14.29 21.07
CA LYS A 186 23.83 -15.34 20.71
C LYS A 186 25.25 -15.02 21.19
N GLU A 187 25.70 -13.77 21.01
CA GLU A 187 27.01 -13.31 21.50
C GLU A 187 27.10 -13.40 23.03
N ARG A 188 26.04 -13.01 23.75
CA ARG A 188 25.97 -13.13 25.22
C ARG A 188 26.06 -14.59 25.66
N LEU A 189 25.33 -15.50 25.02
CA LEU A 189 25.37 -16.94 25.34
C LEU A 189 26.76 -17.56 25.07
N GLN A 190 27.45 -17.10 24.03
CA GLN A 190 28.82 -17.54 23.70
C GLN A 190 29.88 -16.99 24.67
N GLN A 191 29.65 -15.82 25.27
CA GLN A 191 30.55 -15.25 26.29
C GLN A 191 30.33 -15.84 27.68
N SER A 192 29.14 -16.42 27.93
CA SER A 192 28.80 -17.07 29.20
C SER A 192 29.07 -18.59 29.23
N ALA A 193 29.57 -19.16 28.13
CA ALA A 193 29.90 -20.58 27.96
C ALA A 193 31.42 -20.77 27.93
#